data_AF-A0A524JRZ8-F1
#
_entry.id   AF-A0A524JRZ8-F1
#
_cell.length_a   1.000
_cell.length_b   1.000
_cell.length_c   1.000
_cell.angle_alpha   90.00
_cell.angle_beta   90.00
_cell.angle_gamma   90.00
#
_symmetry.space_group_name_H-M   'P 1'
#
loop_
_entity.id
_entity.type
_entity.pdbx_description
1 polymer ?
#
loop_
_entity_poly.entity_id
_entity_poly.type
_entity_poly.pdbx_seq_one_letter_code
_entity_poly.pdbx_strand_id
1 'polypeptide(L)' 'MKISRTLFTLILFIFISCKEGSKQSYLPGSIGPINSLAVVMDNDLWQGDVGDRVREYFAAPALGLTLDEPLFSINHFPPK' A
#
# COMPACT_ATOMS: atom_id res chain seq x y z
N MET A 1 36.57 -28.85 -37.88
CA MET A 1 36.74 -28.61 -36.42
C MET A 1 36.60 -27.14 -35.99
N LYS A 2 36.83 -26.13 -36.85
CA LYS A 2 36.72 -24.70 -36.47
C LYS A 2 35.26 -24.24 -36.24
N ILE A 3 34.33 -24.65 -37.11
CA ILE A 3 32.88 -24.31 -37.02
C ILE A 3 32.22 -24.82 -35.72
N SER A 4 32.60 -26.02 -35.27
CA SER A 4 32.05 -26.63 -34.05
C SER A 4 32.53 -25.90 -32.78
N ARG A 5 33.79 -25.44 -32.76
CA ARG A 5 34.35 -24.64 -31.66
C ARG A 5 33.71 -23.25 -31.57
N THR A 6 33.44 -22.61 -32.71
CA THR A 6 32.74 -21.31 -32.73
C THR A 6 31.29 -21.44 -32.26
N LEU A 7 30.58 -22.52 -32.63
CA LEU A 7 29.21 -22.77 -32.18
C LEU A 7 29.12 -23.03 -30.67
N PHE A 8 30.07 -23.80 -30.13
CA PHE A 8 30.15 -24.05 -28.69
C PHE A 8 30.43 -22.78 -27.89
N THR A 9 31.30 -21.90 -28.41
CA THR A 9 31.60 -20.61 -27.79
C THR A 9 30.36 -19.71 -27.79
N LEU A 10 29.60 -19.67 -28.89
CA LEU A 10 28.37 -18.89 -29.00
C LEU A 10 27.30 -19.36 -28.01
N ILE A 11 27.15 -20.67 -27.85
CA ILE A 11 26.22 -21.27 -26.88
C ILE A 11 26.58 -20.89 -25.44
N LEU A 12 27.87 -20.84 -25.11
CA LEU A 12 28.32 -20.46 -23.77
C LEU A 12 28.00 -19.00 -23.42
N PHE A 13 28.04 -18.09 -24.40
CA PHE A 13 27.69 -16.68 -24.19
C PHE A 13 26.20 -16.45 -23.88
N ILE A 14 25.31 -17.32 -24.38
CA ILE A 14 23.87 -17.22 -24.11
C ILE A 14 23.57 -17.48 -22.63
N PHE A 15 24.31 -18.38 -21.99
CA PHE A 15 24.13 -18.70 -20.56
C PHE A 15 24.66 -17.61 -19.60
N ILE A 16 25.50 -16.68 -20.07
CA ILE A 16 26.11 -15.64 -19.23
C ILE A 16 25.25 -14.35 -19.20
N SER A 17 24.28 -14.20 -20.11
CA SER A 17 23.50 -12.97 -20.26
C SER A 17 22.32 -12.80 -19.29
N CYS A 18 22.19 -13.65 -18.27
CA CYS A 18 21.11 -13.51 -17.28
C CYS A 18 21.43 -12.33 -16.35
N LYS A 19 20.78 -11.19 -16.61
CA LYS A 19 20.88 -9.98 -15.78
C LYS A 19 19.85 -10.08 -14.67
N GLU A 20 20.29 -10.36 -13.45
CA GLU A 20 19.45 -10.29 -12.25
C GLU A 20 19.00 -8.82 -12.08
N GLY A 21 17.77 -8.51 -12.50
CA GLY A 21 17.19 -7.19 -12.29
C GLY A 21 17.11 -6.90 -10.79
N SER A 22 17.47 -5.69 -10.37
CA SER A 22 17.28 -5.28 -8.98
C SER A 22 15.82 -5.52 -8.59
N LYS A 23 15.59 -6.39 -7.60
CA LYS A 23 14.28 -6.60 -6.98
C LYS A 23 13.92 -5.32 -6.22
N GLN A 24 13.51 -4.29 -6.95
CA GLN A 24 12.82 -3.14 -6.37
C GLN A 24 11.57 -3.72 -5.72
N SER A 25 11.49 -3.63 -4.39
CA SER A 25 10.30 -4.03 -3.64
C SER A 25 9.17 -3.11 -4.12
N TYR A 26 8.34 -3.63 -5.02
CA TYR A 26 7.16 -2.91 -5.48
C TYR A 26 6.20 -2.86 -4.30
N LEU A 27 6.17 -1.71 -3.63
CA LEU A 27 5.07 -1.39 -2.74
C LEU A 27 3.91 -1.00 -3.66
N PRO A 28 2.80 -1.76 -3.69
CA PRO A 28 1.63 -1.32 -4.42
C PRO A 28 1.20 0.05 -3.90
N GLY A 29 0.70 0.90 -4.80
CA GLY A 29 0.04 2.13 -4.38
C GLY A 29 -1.07 1.83 -3.37
N SER A 30 -1.49 2.85 -2.61
CA SER A 30 -2.58 2.69 -1.64
C SER A 30 -3.80 2.04 -2.30
N ILE A 31 -4.10 0.81 -1.90
CA ILE A 31 -5.21 -0.02 -2.38
C ILE A 31 -6.43 0.06 -1.45
N GLY A 32 -6.43 1.03 -0.53
CA GLY A 32 -7.55 1.28 0.37
C GLY A 32 -8.80 1.77 -0.40
N PRO A 33 -10.01 1.53 0.14
CA PRO A 33 -11.23 2.12 -0.41
C PRO A 33 -11.16 3.65 -0.44
N ILE A 34 -11.83 4.25 -1.43
CA ILE A 34 -11.96 5.72 -1.51
C ILE A 34 -12.68 6.23 -0.24
N ASN A 35 -12.25 7.39 0.25
CA ASN A 35 -12.80 8.03 1.45
C ASN A 35 -12.76 7.14 2.71
N SER A 36 -11.77 6.26 2.83
CA SER A 36 -11.55 5.44 4.02
C SER A 36 -10.36 5.95 4.84
N LEU A 37 -10.53 5.97 6.16
CA LEU A 37 -9.49 6.31 7.13
C LEU A 37 -9.24 5.12 8.06
N ALA A 38 -8.03 4.57 8.06
CA ALA A 38 -7.62 3.56 9.02
C ALA A 38 -6.97 4.23 10.24
N VAL A 39 -7.52 4.01 11.43
CA VAL A 39 -7.03 4.57 12.70
C VAL A 39 -6.49 3.43 13.55
N VAL A 40 -5.16 3.36 13.68
CA VAL A 40 -4.51 2.38 14.56
C VAL A 40 -4.29 3.02 15.93
N MET A 41 -5.05 2.61 16.93
CA MET A 41 -5.08 3.26 18.25
C MET A 41 -5.52 2.28 19.34
N ASP A 42 -4.99 2.41 20.55
CA ASP A 42 -5.45 1.63 21.71
C ASP A 42 -6.93 1.89 22.01
N ASN A 43 -7.64 0.86 22.49
CA ASN A 43 -9.08 0.93 22.78
C ASN A 43 -9.42 2.04 23.78
N ASP A 44 -8.60 2.19 24.83
CA ASP A 44 -8.84 3.18 25.88
C ASP A 44 -8.77 4.62 25.35
N LEU A 45 -7.87 4.87 24.40
CA LEU A 45 -7.76 6.17 23.73
C LEU A 45 -8.89 6.39 22.72
N TRP A 46 -9.28 5.35 22.00
CA TRP A 46 -10.36 5.40 21.02
C TRP A 46 -11.74 5.64 21.66
N GLN A 47 -11.95 5.08 22.84
CA GLN A 47 -13.18 5.26 23.62
C GLN A 47 -13.18 6.55 24.46
N GLY A 48 -12.02 7.19 24.62
CA GLY A 48 -11.88 8.44 25.37
C GLY A 48 -11.89 9.69 24.49
N ASP A 49 -11.58 10.83 25.11
CA ASP A 49 -11.62 12.17 24.50
C ASP A 49 -10.80 12.26 23.20
N VAL A 50 -9.70 11.52 23.10
CA VAL A 50 -8.85 11.52 21.91
C VAL A 50 -9.61 10.93 20.72
N GLY A 51 -10.27 9.77 20.89
CA GLY A 51 -11.09 9.16 19.86
C GLY A 51 -12.34 9.97 19.54
N ASP A 52 -12.92 10.67 20.51
CA ASP A 52 -13.99 11.64 20.26
C ASP A 52 -13.54 12.76 19.32
N ARG A 53 -12.36 13.35 19.56
CA ARG A 53 -11.80 14.37 18.67
C ARG A 53 -11.50 13.84 17.26
N VAL A 54 -11.02 12.61 17.15
CA VAL A 54 -10.83 11.98 15.83
C VAL A 54 -12.17 11.90 15.08
N ARG A 55 -13.23 11.41 15.73
CA ARG A 55 -14.57 11.34 15.11
C ARG A 55 -15.14 12.72 14.80
N GLU A 56 -14.95 13.71 15.68
CA GLU A 56 -15.42 15.08 15.47
C GLU A 56 -14.86 15.70 14.18
N TYR A 57 -13.56 15.57 13.95
CA TYR A 57 -12.93 16.19 12.78
C TYR A 57 -13.02 15.34 11.51
N PHE A 58 -12.84 14.03 11.61
CA PHE A 58 -12.76 13.15 10.44
C PHE A 58 -14.10 12.51 10.05
N ALA A 59 -15.10 12.49 10.94
CA ALA A 59 -16.48 12.16 10.60
C ALA A 59 -17.40 13.39 10.59
N ALA A 60 -16.82 14.60 10.49
CA ALA A 60 -17.58 15.83 10.26
C ALA A 60 -18.42 15.71 8.98
N PRO A 61 -19.58 16.39 8.90
CA PRO A 61 -20.42 16.36 7.72
C PRO A 61 -19.72 17.00 6.51
N ALA A 62 -19.88 16.39 5.34
CA ALA A 62 -19.38 16.91 4.08
C ALA A 62 -20.12 18.20 3.70
N LEU A 63 -19.36 19.29 3.55
CA LEU A 63 -19.92 20.61 3.26
C LEU A 63 -20.64 20.63 1.91
N GLY A 64 -21.84 21.21 1.91
CA GLY A 64 -22.64 21.40 0.70
C GLY A 64 -23.55 20.23 0.34
N LEU A 65 -23.52 19.13 1.11
CA LEU A 65 -24.53 18.09 1.00
C LEU A 65 -25.76 18.44 1.86
N THR A 66 -26.95 18.10 1.36
CA THR A 66 -28.20 18.24 2.12
C THR A 66 -28.39 17.14 3.16
N LEU A 67 -27.64 16.04 3.02
CA LEU A 67 -27.58 14.92 3.95
C LEU A 67 -26.28 15.02 4.75
N ASP A 68 -26.36 14.83 6.06
CA ASP A 68 -25.19 14.77 6.95
C ASP A 68 -24.41 13.48 6.75
N GLU A 69 -23.59 13.45 5.68
CA GLU A 69 -22.66 12.36 5.38
C GLU A 69 -21.27 12.66 5.94
N PRO A 70 -20.61 11.74 6.66
CA PRO A 70 -19.26 11.95 7.17
C PRO A 70 -18.22 12.05 6.06
N LEU A 71 -17.18 12.87 6.26
CA LEU A 71 -16.06 13.02 5.32
C LEU A 71 -15.33 11.70 5.01
N PHE A 72 -15.16 10.84 6.01
CA PHE A 72 -14.47 9.55 5.87
C PHE A 72 -15.23 8.41 6.54
N SER A 73 -15.13 7.22 5.95
CA SER A 73 -15.44 5.95 6.60
C SER A 73 -14.27 5.55 7.50
N ILE A 74 -14.44 5.67 8.82
CA ILE A 74 -13.38 5.41 9.79
C ILE A 74 -13.37 3.94 10.18
N ASN A 75 -12.22 3.28 10.01
CA ASN A 75 -11.95 1.92 10.45
C ASN A 75 -10.91 1.95 11.56
N HIS A 76 -11.34 1.64 12.78
CA HIS A 76 -10.44 1.58 13.95
C HIS A 76 -9.83 0.17 14.08
N PHE A 77 -8.52 0.13 14.32
CA PHE A 77 -7.75 -1.09 14.53
C PHE A 77 -6.95 -0.98 15.83
N PRO A 78 -7.21 -1.83 16.82
CA PRO A 78 -6.33 -1.97 17.97
C PRO A 78 -4.95 -2.48 17.53
N PRO A 79 -3.84 -1.93 18.04
CA PRO A 79 -2.49 -2.35 17.66
C PRO A 79 -2.09 -3.72 18.22
N LYS A 80 -2.88 -4.29 19.14
CA LYS A 80 -2.67 -5.60 19.78
C LYS A 80 -3.96 -6.40 19.85
#